data_AF-A0A7X7C2E3-F1
#
_entry.id   AF-A0A7X7C2E3-F1
#
_cell.length_a   1.000
_cell.length_b   1.000
_cell.length_c   1.000
_cell.angle_alpha   90.00
_cell.angle_beta   90.00
_cell.angle_gamma   90.00
#
_symmetry.space_group_name_H-M   'P 1'
#
loop_
_entity.id
_entity.type
_entity.pdbx_description
1 polymer ?
#
loop_
_entity_poly.entity_id
_entity_poly.type
_entity_poly.pdbx_seq_one_letter_code
_entity_poly.pdbx_strand_id
1 'polypeptide(L)'
;MCERLEGWWYSKCIECLVSEVPVYINQNQIRFVIASFRDEYTEDNLPIDVPILDEVNIEDLPEKDRVFVEQLRLICISNQRITLAIRDYYRAFKQRANWIRDELLYINELDKYEERLIDEWQRMFLTMQEYLEEYGDSIDENLKQRHGRSLYNKIQDKDIRIRERCGEPFVMRGSYHSLANRLSVGWHIDFETRLKELLTR
;
A
#
# COMPACT_ATOMS: atom_id res chain seq x y z
N MET A 1 -13.55 -16.51 5.95
CA MET A 1 -14.94 -16.54 5.43
C MET A 1 -15.98 -16.75 6.53
N CYS A 2 -15.95 -17.84 7.31
CA CYS A 2 -16.97 -18.13 8.34
C CYS A 2 -17.10 -17.02 9.39
N GLU A 3 -15.99 -16.51 9.94
CA GLU A 3 -16.01 -15.43 10.94
C GLU A 3 -16.64 -14.12 10.43
N ARG A 4 -16.47 -13.80 9.13
CA ARG A 4 -17.07 -12.59 8.54
C ARG A 4 -18.57 -12.74 8.31
N LEU A 5 -19.02 -13.93 7.92
CA LEU A 5 -20.44 -14.24 7.81
C LEU A 5 -21.11 -14.23 9.20
N GLU A 6 -20.44 -14.81 10.19
CA GLU A 6 -20.87 -14.82 11.59
C GLU A 6 -20.95 -13.39 12.17
N GLY A 7 -19.92 -12.57 11.97
CA GLY A 7 -19.91 -11.17 12.39
C GLY A 7 -21.03 -10.34 11.74
N TRP A 8 -21.30 -10.55 10.44
CA TRP A 8 -22.45 -9.94 9.78
C TRP A 8 -23.77 -10.39 10.40
N TRP A 9 -23.93 -11.69 10.66
CA TRP A 9 -25.13 -12.25 11.26
C TRP A 9 -25.37 -11.68 12.66
N TYR A 10 -24.33 -11.63 13.51
CA TYR A 10 -24.44 -11.03 14.84
C TYR A 10 -24.80 -9.56 14.81
N SER A 11 -24.19 -8.79 13.90
CA SER A 11 -24.54 -7.37 13.71
C SER A 11 -26.02 -7.22 13.35
N LYS A 12 -26.54 -8.12 12.50
CA LYS A 12 -27.97 -8.14 12.16
C LYS A 12 -28.86 -8.57 13.32
N CYS A 13 -28.44 -9.53 14.13
CA CYS A 13 -29.19 -9.88 15.34
C CYS A 13 -29.28 -8.70 16.31
N ILE A 14 -28.19 -7.95 16.51
CA ILE A 14 -28.18 -6.74 17.36
C ILE A 14 -29.13 -5.69 16.80
N GLU A 15 -29.07 -5.41 15.49
CA GLU A 15 -29.98 -4.48 14.81
C GLU A 15 -31.45 -4.87 15.02
N CYS A 16 -31.79 -6.15 14.86
CA CYS A 16 -33.13 -6.66 15.09
C CYS A 16 -33.59 -6.51 16.56
N LEU A 17 -32.69 -6.66 17.53
CA LEU A 17 -33.01 -6.57 18.95
C LEU A 17 -33.18 -5.13 19.45
N VAL A 18 -32.45 -4.18 18.84
CA VAL A 18 -32.45 -2.76 19.26
C VAL A 18 -33.50 -1.95 18.51
N SER A 19 -33.92 -2.40 17.32
CA SER A 19 -34.88 -1.66 16.49
C SER A 19 -36.29 -1.62 17.10
N GLU A 20 -36.87 -0.43 17.17
CA GLU A 20 -38.28 -0.23 17.56
C GLU A 20 -39.26 -0.77 16.51
N VAL A 21 -38.78 -0.96 15.27
CA VAL A 21 -39.56 -1.47 14.13
C VAL A 21 -39.03 -2.84 13.71
N PRO A 22 -39.90 -3.81 13.36
CA PRO A 22 -39.46 -5.12 12.90
C PRO A 22 -38.51 -5.04 11.70
N VAL A 23 -37.30 -5.60 11.86
CA VAL A 23 -36.32 -5.75 10.78
C VAL A 23 -36.51 -7.12 10.13
N TYR A 24 -36.75 -7.12 8.82
CA TYR A 24 -36.91 -8.34 8.03
C TYR A 24 -35.69 -8.58 7.16
N ILE A 25 -35.18 -9.81 7.18
CA ILE A 25 -34.12 -10.26 6.29
C ILE A 25 -34.71 -11.31 5.36
N ASN A 26 -34.73 -11.02 4.06
CA ASN A 26 -35.22 -11.95 3.06
C ASN A 26 -34.11 -12.89 2.57
N GLN A 27 -34.52 -13.99 1.93
CA GLN A 27 -33.59 -14.99 1.39
C GLN A 27 -32.59 -14.40 0.39
N ASN A 28 -33.02 -13.44 -0.44
CA ASN A 28 -32.18 -12.82 -1.46
C ASN A 28 -31.04 -12.00 -0.83
N GLN A 29 -31.30 -11.30 0.28
CA GLN A 29 -30.29 -10.56 1.02
C GLN A 29 -29.23 -11.50 1.59
N ILE A 30 -29.63 -12.63 2.16
CA ILE A 30 -28.69 -13.63 2.69
C ILE A 30 -27.86 -14.23 1.54
N ARG A 31 -28.49 -14.61 0.43
CA ARG A 31 -27.79 -15.13 -0.76
C ARG A 31 -26.80 -14.11 -1.30
N PHE A 32 -27.17 -12.84 -1.35
CA PHE A 32 -26.29 -11.76 -1.79
C PHE A 32 -25.07 -11.63 -0.88
N VAL A 33 -25.24 -11.64 0.44
CA VAL A 33 -24.12 -11.53 1.40
C VAL A 33 -23.18 -12.74 1.33
N ILE A 34 -23.73 -13.95 1.19
CA ILE A 34 -22.90 -15.15 1.01
C ILE A 34 -22.12 -15.06 -0.31
N ALA A 35 -22.78 -14.64 -1.39
CA ALA A 35 -22.13 -14.47 -2.68
C ALA A 35 -21.06 -13.38 -2.63
N SER A 36 -21.30 -12.25 -1.97
CA SER A 36 -20.32 -11.17 -1.85
C SER A 36 -19.09 -11.63 -1.08
N PHE A 37 -19.27 -12.36 0.03
CA PHE A 37 -18.12 -12.91 0.74
C PHE A 37 -17.37 -13.93 -0.09
N ARG A 38 -18.06 -14.85 -0.78
CA ARG A 38 -17.42 -15.81 -1.68
C ARG A 38 -16.59 -15.11 -2.75
N ASP A 39 -17.13 -14.05 -3.35
CA ASP A 39 -16.48 -13.30 -4.43
C ASP A 39 -15.23 -12.53 -3.98
N GLU A 40 -14.99 -12.41 -2.67
CA GLU A 40 -13.73 -11.89 -2.11
C GLU A 40 -12.61 -12.95 -2.06
N TYR A 41 -12.96 -14.23 -2.10
CA TYR A 41 -12.01 -15.37 -2.03
C TYR A 41 -11.84 -16.09 -3.38
N THR A 42 -12.21 -15.44 -4.49
CA THR A 42 -11.97 -15.98 -5.83
C THR A 42 -10.50 -15.92 -6.21
N GLU A 43 -10.09 -16.73 -7.20
CA GLU A 43 -8.69 -16.82 -7.65
C GLU A 43 -8.13 -15.50 -8.16
N ASP A 44 -9.00 -14.59 -8.64
CA ASP A 44 -8.67 -13.27 -9.16
C ASP A 44 -8.78 -12.14 -8.11
N ASN A 45 -9.07 -12.47 -6.85
CA ASN A 45 -9.29 -11.50 -5.78
C ASN A 45 -8.58 -11.89 -4.47
N LEU A 46 -8.44 -10.92 -3.57
CA LEU A 46 -7.99 -11.12 -2.20
C LEU A 46 -8.86 -10.29 -1.25
N PRO A 47 -9.29 -10.86 -0.10
CA PRO A 47 -10.11 -10.13 0.86
C PRO A 47 -9.32 -9.00 1.50
N ILE A 48 -10.01 -7.92 1.87
CA ILE A 48 -9.44 -6.76 2.56
C ILE A 48 -10.08 -6.66 3.94
N ASP A 49 -9.26 -6.84 4.97
CA ASP A 49 -9.72 -6.97 6.36
C ASP A 49 -9.07 -5.93 7.28
N VAL A 50 -8.19 -5.07 6.75
CA VAL A 50 -7.54 -4.02 7.53
C VAL A 50 -8.40 -2.75 7.51
N PRO A 51 -8.83 -2.24 8.69
CA PRO A 51 -9.65 -1.05 8.77
C PRO A 51 -8.89 0.19 8.28
N ILE A 52 -9.65 1.25 8.05
CA ILE A 52 -9.08 2.60 7.92
C ILE A 52 -8.53 2.98 9.30
N LEU A 53 -7.32 3.55 9.32
CA LEU A 53 -6.70 4.07 10.53
C LEU A 53 -6.89 5.57 10.58
N ASP A 54 -7.36 6.05 11.74
CA ASP A 54 -7.64 7.47 11.97
C ASP A 54 -6.36 8.24 12.30
N GLU A 55 -5.47 7.67 13.12
CA GLU A 55 -4.20 8.28 13.53
C GLU A 55 -3.06 7.27 13.43
N VAL A 56 -1.98 7.64 12.74
CA VAL A 56 -0.74 6.85 12.70
C VAL A 56 0.44 7.80 12.82
N ASN A 57 1.37 7.51 13.73
CA ASN A 57 2.53 8.35 13.94
C ASN A 57 3.84 7.67 13.53
N ILE A 58 4.86 8.45 13.19
CA ILE A 58 6.17 7.94 12.78
C ILE A 58 6.84 7.19 13.92
N GLU A 59 6.65 7.65 15.17
CA GLU A 59 7.24 7.04 16.35
C GLU A 59 6.76 5.60 16.58
N ASP A 60 5.58 5.25 16.06
CA ASP A 60 5.01 3.89 16.15
C ASP A 60 5.72 2.90 15.21
N LEU A 61 6.45 3.39 14.20
CA LEU A 61 7.19 2.55 13.27
C LEU A 61 8.52 2.08 13.90
N PRO A 62 8.88 0.79 13.77
CA PRO A 62 10.24 0.34 14.04
C PRO A 62 11.26 1.13 13.23
N GLU A 63 12.46 1.39 13.76
CA GLU A 63 13.48 2.19 13.06
C GLU A 63 13.81 1.67 11.65
N LYS A 64 13.89 0.35 11.50
CA LYS A 64 14.10 -0.32 10.20
C LYS A 64 13.02 0.02 9.16
N ASP A 65 11.81 0.37 9.63
CA ASP A 65 10.65 0.67 8.79
C ASP A 65 10.47 2.19 8.60
N ARG A 66 11.44 3.01 9.00
CA ARG A 66 11.44 4.47 8.82
C ARG A 66 12.24 4.94 7.59
N VAL A 67 12.99 4.05 6.93
CA VAL A 67 13.83 4.42 5.77
C VAL A 67 13.00 5.04 4.64
N PHE A 68 11.80 4.51 4.36
CA PHE A 68 10.90 5.10 3.36
C PHE A 68 10.46 6.52 3.74
N VAL A 69 10.29 6.82 5.04
CA VAL A 69 9.94 8.17 5.51
C VAL A 69 11.09 9.13 5.23
N GLU A 70 12.33 8.70 5.50
CA GLU A 70 13.52 9.48 5.14
C GLU A 70 13.63 9.68 3.61
N GLN A 71 13.29 8.67 2.81
CA GLN A 71 13.22 8.85 1.35
C GLN A 71 12.21 9.93 0.93
N LEU A 72 11.04 9.97 1.57
CA LEU A 72 10.02 10.99 1.28
C LEU A 72 10.48 12.38 1.74
N ARG A 73 11.22 12.47 2.84
CA ARG A 73 11.87 13.71 3.30
C ARG A 73 12.95 14.18 2.32
N LEU A 74 13.75 13.26 1.77
CA LEU A 74 14.79 13.57 0.77
C LEU A 74 14.23 14.26 -0.48
N ILE A 75 13.00 13.95 -0.90
CA ILE A 75 12.34 14.62 -2.04
C ILE A 75 11.38 15.74 -1.60
N CYS A 76 11.47 16.17 -0.33
CA CYS A 76 10.67 17.23 0.27
C CYS A 76 9.15 17.01 0.13
N ILE A 77 8.65 15.81 0.42
CA ILE A 77 7.20 15.56 0.59
C ILE A 77 6.72 16.24 1.88
N SER A 78 5.51 16.82 1.84
CA SER A 78 4.93 17.47 3.01
C SER A 78 4.58 16.46 4.11
N ASN A 79 4.65 16.89 5.38
CA ASN A 79 4.34 16.04 6.53
C ASN A 79 2.95 15.39 6.44
N GLN A 80 1.94 16.12 5.96
CA GLN A 80 0.59 15.58 5.75
C GLN A 80 0.58 14.40 4.77
N ARG A 81 1.35 14.48 3.68
CA ARG A 81 1.47 13.40 2.70
C ARG A 81 2.31 12.23 3.23
N ILE A 82 3.28 12.52 4.09
CA ILE A 82 4.05 11.48 4.81
C ILE A 82 3.11 10.70 5.75
N THR A 83 2.22 11.36 6.50
CA THR A 83 1.22 10.68 7.34
C THR A 83 0.34 9.74 6.52
N LEU A 84 -0.11 10.17 5.34
CA LEU A 84 -0.87 9.30 4.42
C LEU A 84 -0.05 8.10 3.93
N ALA A 85 1.23 8.32 3.59
CA ALA A 85 2.13 7.25 3.18
C ALA A 85 2.36 6.21 4.30
N ILE A 86 2.49 6.66 5.54
CA ILE A 86 2.61 5.79 6.72
C ILE A 86 1.35 4.95 6.90
N ARG A 87 0.17 5.56 6.74
CA ARG A 87 -1.10 4.84 6.78
C ARG A 87 -1.15 3.75 5.70
N ASP A 88 -0.79 4.08 4.47
CA ASP A 88 -0.80 3.12 3.36
C ASP A 88 0.21 1.98 3.58
N TYR A 89 1.42 2.30 4.08
CA TYR A 89 2.43 1.32 4.46
C TYR A 89 1.90 0.34 5.51
N TYR A 90 1.38 0.84 6.63
CA TYR A 90 0.89 -0.02 7.72
C TYR A 90 -0.28 -0.89 7.25
N ARG A 91 -1.23 -0.31 6.50
CA ARG A 91 -2.37 -1.06 5.97
C ARG A 91 -1.91 -2.17 5.04
N ALA A 92 -0.98 -1.90 4.12
CA ALA A 92 -0.45 -2.91 3.21
C ALA A 92 0.33 -3.99 3.96
N PHE A 93 1.19 -3.60 4.91
CA PHE A 93 1.98 -4.53 5.72
C PHE A 93 1.07 -5.50 6.48
N LYS A 94 0.09 -4.97 7.23
CA LYS A 94 -0.86 -5.77 7.99
C LYS A 94 -1.74 -6.63 7.09
N GLN A 95 -2.20 -6.10 5.96
CA GLN A 95 -3.04 -6.85 5.03
C GLN A 95 -2.28 -8.02 4.40
N ARG A 96 -1.02 -7.80 4.00
CA ARG A 96 -0.16 -8.87 3.47
C ARG A 96 0.15 -9.93 4.53
N ALA A 97 0.38 -9.52 5.77
CA ALA A 97 0.54 -10.46 6.88
C ALA A 97 -0.72 -11.31 7.12
N ASN A 98 -1.92 -10.72 7.02
CA ASN A 98 -3.18 -11.47 7.09
C ASN A 98 -3.28 -12.49 5.96
N TRP A 99 -3.00 -12.10 4.70
CA TRP A 99 -3.04 -13.02 3.56
C TRP A 99 -2.09 -14.21 3.70
N ILE A 100 -0.90 -13.99 4.26
CA ILE A 100 0.06 -15.06 4.54
C ILE A 100 -0.47 -15.98 5.64
N ARG A 101 -0.90 -15.41 6.77
CA ARG A 101 -1.40 -16.17 7.93
C ARG A 101 -2.59 -17.04 7.56
N ASP A 102 -3.47 -16.51 6.70
CA ASP A 102 -4.72 -17.15 6.31
C ASP A 102 -4.55 -18.02 5.04
N GLU A 103 -3.29 -18.24 4.59
CA GLU A 103 -2.91 -19.10 3.45
C GLU A 103 -3.62 -18.75 2.12
N LEU A 104 -3.85 -17.46 1.87
CA LEU A 104 -4.62 -16.98 0.72
C LEU A 104 -3.79 -16.76 -0.56
N LEU A 105 -2.47 -16.86 -0.45
CA LEU A 105 -1.52 -16.54 -1.50
C LEU A 105 -0.98 -17.81 -2.16
N TYR A 106 -0.77 -17.74 -3.47
CA TYR A 106 -0.01 -18.77 -4.17
C TYR A 106 1.49 -18.67 -3.84
N ILE A 107 2.23 -19.75 -4.12
CA ILE A 107 3.68 -19.81 -3.93
C ILE A 107 4.36 -18.66 -4.70
N ASN A 108 5.15 -17.87 -3.97
CA ASN A 108 5.92 -16.71 -4.46
C ASN A 108 5.06 -15.61 -5.10
N GLU A 109 3.74 -15.57 -4.82
CA GLU A 109 2.85 -14.58 -5.43
C GLU A 109 3.23 -13.15 -5.05
N LEU A 110 3.62 -12.92 -3.78
CA LEU A 110 4.09 -11.62 -3.31
C LEU A 110 5.41 -11.22 -3.98
N ASP A 111 6.33 -12.15 -4.17
CA ASP A 111 7.62 -11.86 -4.80
C ASP A 111 7.43 -11.47 -6.27
N LYS A 112 6.63 -12.23 -7.02
CA LYS A 112 6.26 -11.89 -8.40
C LYS A 112 5.51 -10.56 -8.50
N TYR A 113 4.71 -10.23 -7.49
CA TYR A 113 4.05 -8.93 -7.44
C TYR A 113 5.06 -7.81 -7.23
N GLU A 114 5.99 -7.97 -6.28
CA GLU A 114 7.06 -7.00 -6.02
C GLU A 114 7.99 -6.82 -7.22
N GLU A 115 8.35 -7.88 -7.93
CA GLU A 115 9.12 -7.81 -9.18
C GLU A 115 8.44 -6.90 -10.22
N ARG A 116 7.12 -7.01 -10.39
CA ARG A 116 6.34 -6.12 -11.28
C ARG A 116 6.38 -4.66 -10.82
N LEU A 117 6.31 -4.41 -9.51
CA LEU A 117 6.41 -3.06 -8.96
C LEU A 117 7.81 -2.47 -9.19
N ILE A 118 8.86 -3.26 -8.98
CA ILE A 118 10.25 -2.84 -9.20
C ILE A 118 10.49 -2.54 -10.68
N ASP A 119 10.03 -3.39 -11.60
CA ASP A 119 10.16 -3.18 -13.05
C ASP A 119 9.50 -1.87 -13.50
N GLU A 120 8.28 -1.60 -13.05
CA GLU A 120 7.57 -0.35 -13.37
C GLU A 120 8.27 0.88 -12.78
N TRP A 121 8.73 0.78 -11.53
CA TRP A 121 9.53 1.84 -10.92
C TRP A 121 10.83 2.09 -11.70
N GLN A 122 11.55 1.04 -12.10
CA GLN A 122 12.83 1.14 -12.79
C GLN A 122 12.68 1.85 -14.12
N ARG A 123 11.64 1.53 -14.91
CA ARG A 123 11.34 2.24 -16.17
C ARG A 123 11.20 3.74 -15.94
N MET A 124 10.42 4.12 -14.93
CA MET A 124 10.14 5.52 -14.64
C MET A 124 11.33 6.25 -13.99
N PHE A 125 12.14 5.53 -13.22
CA PHE A 125 13.38 6.04 -12.64
C PHE A 125 14.38 6.34 -13.75
N LEU A 126 14.59 5.44 -14.71
CA LEU A 126 15.46 5.64 -15.88
C LEU A 126 15.03 6.88 -16.67
N THR A 127 13.73 7.04 -16.95
CA THR A 127 13.21 8.25 -17.60
C THR A 127 13.52 9.52 -16.80
N MET A 128 13.44 9.46 -15.46
CA MET A 128 13.84 10.59 -14.61
C MET A 128 15.34 10.90 -14.73
N GLN A 129 16.20 9.89 -14.87
CA GLN A 129 17.65 10.09 -15.06
C GLN A 129 17.92 10.81 -16.38
N GLU A 130 17.35 10.32 -17.48
CA GLU A 130 17.47 10.92 -18.81
C GLU A 130 17.06 12.39 -18.79
N TYR A 131 15.91 12.71 -18.18
CA TYR A 131 15.47 14.10 -18.05
C TYR A 131 16.41 14.96 -17.21
N LEU A 132 17.06 14.41 -16.18
CA LEU A 132 18.01 15.18 -15.38
C LEU A 132 19.30 15.43 -16.16
N GLU A 133 19.77 14.47 -16.96
CA GLU A 133 20.97 14.61 -17.81
C GLU A 133 20.86 15.78 -18.80
N GLU A 134 19.65 16.09 -19.30
CA GLU A 134 19.39 17.24 -20.19
C GLU A 134 19.79 18.60 -19.57
N TYR A 135 19.85 18.70 -18.23
CA TYR A 135 20.24 19.93 -17.53
C TYR A 135 21.76 20.08 -17.34
N GLY A 136 22.55 19.02 -17.57
CA GLY A 136 24.02 19.04 -17.45
C GLY A 136 24.51 19.62 -16.11
N ASP A 137 25.40 20.61 -16.18
CA ASP A 137 25.98 21.27 -14.99
C ASP A 137 24.98 22.15 -14.21
N SER A 138 23.77 22.34 -14.73
CA SER A 138 22.72 23.13 -14.06
C SER A 138 21.89 22.29 -13.08
N ILE A 139 22.19 21.00 -12.90
CA ILE A 139 21.50 20.15 -11.93
C ILE A 139 21.85 20.61 -10.51
N ASP A 140 20.86 21.17 -9.83
CA ASP A 140 20.92 21.45 -8.40
C ASP A 140 20.06 20.46 -7.59
N GLU A 141 20.18 20.54 -6.27
CA GLU A 141 19.42 19.69 -5.35
C GLU A 141 17.89 19.94 -5.47
N ASN A 142 17.46 21.18 -5.72
CA ASN A 142 16.03 21.49 -5.84
C ASN A 142 15.40 20.77 -7.05
N LEU A 143 16.11 20.75 -8.17
CA LEU A 143 15.70 20.05 -9.38
C LEU A 143 15.63 18.55 -9.13
N LYS A 144 16.64 17.94 -8.51
CA LYS A 144 16.63 16.52 -8.15
C LYS A 144 15.43 16.16 -7.27
N GLN A 145 15.15 16.96 -6.25
CA GLN A 145 14.00 16.79 -5.36
C GLN A 145 12.67 16.91 -6.11
N ARG A 146 12.55 17.89 -7.01
CA ARG A 146 11.35 18.08 -7.84
C ARG A 146 11.09 16.89 -8.75
N HIS A 147 12.13 16.37 -9.40
CA HIS A 147 12.04 15.20 -10.26
C HIS A 147 11.72 13.93 -9.47
N GLY A 148 12.34 13.73 -8.30
CA GLY A 148 12.01 12.63 -7.41
C GLY A 148 10.57 12.67 -6.89
N ARG A 149 10.06 13.86 -6.54
CA ARG A 149 8.65 14.06 -6.20
C ARG A 149 7.72 13.75 -7.37
N SER A 150 8.12 14.12 -8.60
CA SER A 150 7.36 13.81 -9.81
C SER A 150 7.28 12.30 -10.05
N LEU A 151 8.39 11.58 -9.93
CA LEU A 151 8.45 10.12 -9.99
C LEU A 151 7.51 9.48 -8.96
N TYR A 152 7.64 9.90 -7.69
CA TYR A 152 6.77 9.43 -6.61
C TYR A 152 5.29 9.63 -6.92
N ASN A 153 4.89 10.84 -7.33
CA ASN A 153 3.50 11.13 -7.68
C ASN A 153 2.98 10.24 -8.81
N LYS A 154 3.75 10.11 -9.90
CA LYS A 154 3.34 9.29 -11.05
C LYS A 154 3.14 7.82 -10.66
N ILE A 155 3.96 7.28 -9.74
CA ILE A 155 3.78 5.92 -9.21
C ILE A 155 2.51 5.81 -8.36
N GLN A 156 2.21 6.83 -7.54
CA GLN A 156 1.02 6.83 -6.68
C GLN A 156 -0.32 6.82 -7.46
N ASP A 157 -0.28 7.27 -8.72
CA ASP A 157 -1.41 7.29 -9.66
C ASP A 157 -1.55 6.01 -10.49
N LYS A 158 -0.62 5.05 -10.36
CA LYS A 158 -0.71 3.75 -11.04
C LYS A 158 -1.74 2.84 -10.38
N ASP A 159 -2.13 1.80 -11.12
CA ASP A 159 -3.03 0.73 -10.66
C ASP A 159 -2.42 -0.65 -10.94
N ILE A 160 -1.32 -0.96 -10.25
CA ILE A 160 -0.62 -2.24 -10.38
C ILE A 160 -1.09 -3.15 -9.25
N ARG A 161 -2.06 -4.01 -9.59
CA ARG A 161 -2.71 -4.90 -8.62
C ARG A 161 -2.00 -6.24 -8.50
N ILE A 162 -2.01 -6.80 -7.29
CA ILE A 162 -1.52 -8.17 -7.03
C ILE A 162 -2.36 -9.19 -7.81
N ARG A 163 -3.69 -9.05 -7.72
CA ARG A 163 -4.71 -9.75 -8.53
C ARG A 163 -5.69 -8.74 -9.10
N GLU A 164 -6.31 -9.06 -10.24
CA GLU A 164 -7.15 -8.12 -11.01
C GLU A 164 -8.22 -7.42 -10.16
N ARG A 165 -8.88 -8.14 -9.25
CA ARG A 165 -9.98 -7.60 -8.42
C ARG A 165 -9.54 -7.07 -7.06
N CYS A 166 -8.28 -7.24 -6.68
CA CYS A 166 -7.70 -6.64 -5.47
C CYS A 166 -7.36 -5.17 -5.73
N GLY A 167 -8.39 -4.32 -5.82
CA GLY A 167 -8.31 -2.93 -6.29
C GLY A 167 -8.03 -1.87 -5.23
N GLU A 168 -7.76 -2.25 -3.98
CA GLU A 168 -7.49 -1.28 -2.91
C GLU A 168 -6.13 -0.58 -3.09
N PRO A 169 -6.08 0.74 -3.34
CA PRO A 169 -4.84 1.43 -3.75
C PRO A 169 -3.72 1.38 -2.70
N PHE A 170 -4.09 1.28 -1.41
CA PHE A 170 -3.12 1.21 -0.32
C PHE A 170 -2.21 -0.02 -0.45
N VAL A 171 -2.69 -1.12 -1.06
CA VAL A 171 -1.90 -2.34 -1.26
C VAL A 171 -0.67 -2.03 -2.11
N MET A 172 -0.87 -1.36 -3.25
CA MET A 172 0.22 -0.97 -4.14
C MET A 172 1.11 0.09 -3.49
N ARG A 173 0.52 1.18 -2.99
CA ARG A 173 1.26 2.31 -2.41
C ARG A 173 2.11 1.89 -1.22
N GLY A 174 1.53 1.13 -0.30
CA GLY A 174 2.22 0.57 0.85
C GLY A 174 3.27 -0.47 0.49
N SER A 175 3.07 -1.25 -0.58
CA SER A 175 4.10 -2.18 -1.07
C SER A 175 5.34 -1.45 -1.60
N TYR A 176 5.16 -0.31 -2.29
CA TYR A 176 6.28 0.55 -2.66
C TYR A 176 7.02 1.12 -1.44
N HIS A 177 6.31 1.46 -0.35
CA HIS A 177 6.96 1.88 0.89
C HIS A 177 7.79 0.76 1.52
N SER A 178 7.29 -0.49 1.52
CA SER A 178 8.05 -1.67 1.96
C SER A 178 9.30 -1.92 1.10
N LEU A 179 9.19 -1.72 -0.22
CA LEU A 179 10.34 -1.81 -1.14
C LEU A 179 11.36 -0.69 -0.89
N ALA A 180 10.89 0.53 -0.62
CA ALA A 180 11.75 1.66 -0.30
C ALA A 180 12.49 1.48 1.04
N ASN A 181 11.84 0.82 2.02
CA ASN A 181 12.50 0.43 3.28
C ASN A 181 13.67 -0.52 3.06
N ARG A 182 13.53 -1.46 2.12
CA ARG A 182 14.59 -2.41 1.75
C ARG A 182 15.61 -1.84 0.75
N LEU A 183 15.50 -0.56 0.40
CA LEU A 183 16.29 0.10 -0.65
C LEU A 183 16.21 -0.60 -2.02
N SER A 184 15.17 -1.41 -2.27
CA SER A 184 14.93 -2.03 -3.58
C SER A 184 14.39 -1.03 -4.60
N VAL A 185 13.81 0.07 -4.11
CA VAL A 185 13.40 1.23 -4.91
C VAL A 185 13.77 2.51 -4.15
N GLY A 186 13.87 3.62 -4.88
CA GLY A 186 14.01 4.92 -4.27
C GLY A 186 13.51 6.09 -5.10
N TRP A 187 13.26 7.21 -4.44
CA TRP A 187 12.59 8.35 -5.07
C TRP A 187 13.54 9.44 -5.53
N HIS A 188 14.65 9.64 -4.81
CA HIS A 188 15.68 10.61 -5.16
C HIS A 188 16.71 9.96 -6.11
N ILE A 189 17.27 10.71 -7.06
CA ILE A 189 18.30 10.17 -7.99
C ILE A 189 19.51 9.58 -7.25
N ASP A 190 19.92 10.23 -6.16
CA ASP A 190 21.05 9.83 -5.32
C ASP A 190 20.63 9.02 -4.07
N PHE A 191 19.43 8.40 -4.05
CA PHE A 191 18.88 7.80 -2.82
C PHE A 191 19.81 6.77 -2.18
N GLU A 192 20.48 5.93 -2.97
CA GLU A 192 21.40 4.92 -2.43
C GLU A 192 22.53 5.54 -1.62
N THR A 193 23.18 6.57 -2.16
CA THR A 193 24.30 7.24 -1.50
C THR A 193 23.83 7.98 -0.26
N ARG A 194 22.72 8.73 -0.38
CA ARG A 194 22.15 9.53 0.73
C ARG A 194 21.67 8.68 1.91
N LEU A 195 21.19 7.45 1.65
CA LEU A 195 20.61 6.59 2.69
C LEU A 195 21.63 5.57 3.24
N LYS A 196 22.68 5.21 2.48
CA LYS A 196 23.82 4.41 3.00
C LYS A 196 24.48 5.09 4.20
N GLU A 197 24.54 6.43 4.20
CA GLU A 197 25.06 7.24 5.31
C GLU A 197 24.16 7.21 6.57
N LEU A 198 22.87 6.93 6.42
CA LEU A 198 21.93 6.83 7.54
C LEU A 198 21.93 5.44 8.19
N LEU A 199 22.24 4.39 7.43
CA LEU A 199 22.31 3.01 7.93
C LEU A 199 23.66 2.64 8.59
N THR A 200 24.65 3.53 8.51
CA THR A 200 25.99 3.36 9.12
C THR A 200 26.18 4.17 10.41
N ARG A 201 25.14 4.86 10.89
CA ARG A 201 25.07 5.52 12.19
C ARG A 201 24.25 4.71 13.17
#